data_AF-A0A8C5GK97-F1
#
_entry.id   AF-A0A8C5GK97-F1
#
_cell.length_a   1.000
_cell.length_b   1.000
_cell.length_c   1.000
_cell.angle_alpha   90.00
_cell.angle_beta   90.00
_cell.angle_gamma   90.00
#
_symmetry.space_group_name_H-M   'P 1'
#
loop_
_entity.id
_entity.type
_entity.pdbx_description
1 polymer ?
#
loop_
_entity_poly.entity_id
_entity_poly.type
_entity_poly.pdbx_seq_one_letter_code
_entity_poly.pdbx_strand_id
1 'polypeptide(L)'
;MLNGGGVSIPFSGHFEIYRNIVVLLFYVVVWDCSRGRSSKWREMLRFPHISQCDELAKSIERDYYSLCVKQPIGKKLFKLFCESRQDLQNYMSLLDALDAFKTKSDEEREEFGLRIIQRFLSSEITFCATESVIVLLLIRELHQYLSGEPFTQYQDSLYFDRFLQWKMLERSPITKHGFRQYRVLGKGGFGEVWACQVKATGMMYACKKLEKTHVKRRRGEAMALNEKKILEEVDSRFVVNLAYTYETKHFLCLVLTMMSGGDLKFHIYNVGEPGLDRDRVRLYAAEVCCGLMDLHEKSIIYRDLKPENILLDNSGHIRISDLGLAVKVSKGGTVKGRVGTLGYMAPEVISKKYYGTSADWWGLGCLIYEMTAGHPVFRAQGEHPQHREMENRIQRKQEDYNKKFVKSVKDLCSSLLIKDPEQRLGCGDSGGNAVRSHPFFYTINFRMLEAGLVEAPFQPDPRLVYCGDVQDIEEFSPVKGVSLDERDEEFYSMFNTGSVPISWQKEIIETNCFSELNVFGPMGSRTPDLDQTQKTPETPKRSLLHRFFHRHVRKCSTAGVGNSSPQGPDS
;
A
#
# COMPACT_ATOMS: atom_id res chain seq x y z
N MET A 1 -66.29 -23.38 -17.21
CA MET A 1 -65.60 -22.40 -18.08
C MET A 1 -64.58 -21.68 -17.22
N LEU A 2 -63.33 -21.71 -17.67
CA LEU A 2 -62.14 -21.15 -17.02
C LEU A 2 -62.22 -19.62 -17.00
N ASN A 3 -61.88 -19.00 -15.89
CA ASN A 3 -61.37 -17.61 -15.89
C ASN A 3 -60.05 -17.60 -15.13
N GLY A 4 -58.98 -17.31 -15.86
CA GLY A 4 -57.59 -17.35 -15.39
C GLY A 4 -57.23 -16.10 -14.60
N GLY A 5 -56.75 -16.32 -13.38
CA GLY A 5 -55.91 -15.38 -12.66
C GLY A 5 -54.44 -15.73 -12.94
N GLY A 6 -53.80 -14.99 -13.84
CA GLY A 6 -52.37 -15.08 -14.06
C GLY A 6 -51.62 -14.43 -12.89
N VAL A 7 -50.97 -15.25 -12.08
CA VAL A 7 -49.98 -14.79 -11.10
C VAL A 7 -48.75 -14.34 -11.88
N SER A 8 -48.48 -13.03 -11.87
CA SER A 8 -47.21 -12.47 -12.35
C SER A 8 -46.12 -12.78 -11.32
N ILE A 9 -45.29 -13.80 -11.59
CA ILE A 9 -44.06 -14.06 -10.85
C ILE A 9 -43.01 -13.05 -11.32
N PRO A 10 -42.35 -12.27 -10.44
CA PRO A 10 -41.34 -11.30 -10.85
C PRO A 10 -40.07 -12.02 -11.30
N PHE A 11 -39.74 -11.90 -12.59
CA PHE A 11 -38.56 -12.47 -13.23
C PHE A 11 -37.23 -11.74 -12.90
N SER A 12 -37.21 -10.75 -12.01
CA SER A 12 -36.01 -9.93 -11.74
C SER A 12 -34.96 -10.64 -10.87
N GLY A 13 -35.37 -11.54 -9.96
CA GLY A 13 -34.44 -12.18 -9.01
C GLY A 13 -33.49 -13.21 -9.65
N HIS A 14 -33.90 -13.87 -10.74
CA HIS A 14 -33.06 -14.90 -11.35
C HIS A 14 -31.88 -14.32 -12.14
N PHE A 15 -32.04 -13.20 -12.85
CA PHE A 15 -30.94 -12.58 -13.62
C PHE A 15 -29.81 -12.04 -12.73
N GLU A 16 -30.10 -11.61 -11.50
CA GLU A 16 -29.11 -11.05 -10.58
C GLU A 16 -28.33 -12.13 -9.82
N ILE A 17 -28.95 -13.27 -9.51
CA ILE A 17 -28.25 -14.46 -8.98
C ILE A 17 -27.23 -14.95 -10.01
N TYR A 18 -27.59 -15.00 -11.30
CA TYR A 18 -26.64 -15.33 -12.36
C TYR A 18 -25.50 -14.31 -12.47
N ARG A 19 -25.76 -13.02 -12.25
CA ARG A 19 -24.73 -11.98 -12.27
C ARG A 19 -23.75 -12.13 -11.10
N ASN A 20 -24.24 -12.41 -9.90
CA ASN A 20 -23.39 -12.69 -8.73
C ASN A 20 -22.60 -14.00 -8.88
N ILE A 21 -23.21 -15.06 -9.40
CA ILE A 21 -22.53 -16.34 -9.67
C ILE A 21 -21.47 -16.18 -10.78
N VAL A 22 -21.79 -15.49 -11.88
CA VAL A 22 -20.83 -15.23 -12.96
C VAL A 22 -19.67 -14.34 -12.49
N VAL A 23 -19.94 -13.35 -11.63
CA VAL A 23 -18.89 -12.50 -11.03
C VAL A 23 -18.04 -13.29 -10.02
N LEU A 24 -18.63 -14.18 -9.21
CA LEU A 24 -17.92 -15.06 -8.30
C LEU A 24 -17.03 -16.07 -9.07
N LEU A 25 -17.56 -16.67 -10.14
CA LEU A 25 -16.82 -17.56 -11.04
C LEU A 25 -15.68 -16.83 -11.77
N PHE A 26 -15.89 -15.60 -12.26
CA PHE A 26 -14.82 -14.81 -12.86
C PHE A 26 -13.74 -14.43 -11.83
N TYR A 27 -14.14 -14.17 -10.58
CA TYR A 27 -13.22 -13.82 -9.49
C TYR A 27 -12.29 -14.97 -9.13
N VAL A 28 -12.80 -16.21 -9.12
CA VAL A 28 -12.01 -17.43 -8.89
C VAL A 28 -11.07 -17.72 -10.07
N VAL A 29 -11.44 -17.36 -11.31
CA VAL A 29 -10.66 -17.67 -12.53
C VAL A 29 -9.58 -16.63 -12.84
N VAL A 30 -9.76 -15.35 -12.45
CA VAL A 30 -8.84 -14.24 -12.82
C VAL A 30 -7.67 -14.05 -11.83
N TRP A 31 -7.67 -14.78 -10.70
CA TRP A 31 -6.71 -14.57 -9.60
C TRP A 31 -5.31 -15.13 -9.85
N ASP A 32 -5.09 -15.90 -10.92
CA ASP A 32 -3.73 -16.21 -11.37
C ASP A 32 -3.14 -14.93 -12.03
N CYS A 33 -2.23 -14.24 -11.33
CA CYS A 33 -1.60 -12.98 -11.75
C CYS A 33 -1.00 -13.02 -13.17
N SER A 34 -0.78 -14.21 -13.75
CA SER A 34 -0.31 -14.40 -15.12
C SER A 34 -1.42 -14.47 -16.19
N ARG A 35 -2.68 -14.78 -15.81
CA ARG A 35 -3.79 -15.08 -16.75
C ARG A 35 -4.73 -13.91 -17.04
N GLY A 36 -4.41 -12.71 -16.54
CA GLY A 36 -5.27 -11.52 -16.65
C GLY A 36 -4.87 -10.46 -17.69
N ARG A 37 -3.71 -10.58 -18.35
CA ARG A 37 -3.18 -9.51 -19.21
C ARG A 37 -4.04 -9.24 -20.44
N SER A 38 -4.10 -7.98 -20.87
CA SER A 38 -4.66 -7.60 -22.18
C SER A 38 -3.89 -8.28 -23.30
N SER A 39 -4.55 -8.69 -24.39
CA SER A 39 -3.88 -9.22 -25.58
C SER A 39 -2.88 -8.23 -26.20
N LYS A 40 -3.01 -6.93 -25.90
CA LYS A 40 -2.12 -5.84 -26.33
C LYS A 40 -1.11 -5.40 -25.27
N TRP A 41 -0.89 -6.16 -24.20
CA TRP A 41 -0.08 -5.69 -23.06
C TRP A 41 1.36 -5.31 -23.45
N ARG A 42 1.99 -6.03 -24.38
CA ARG A 42 3.34 -5.71 -24.90
C ARG A 42 3.37 -4.38 -25.66
N GLU A 43 2.26 -3.99 -26.28
CA GLU A 43 2.13 -2.66 -26.90
C GLU A 43 1.96 -1.58 -25.84
N MET A 44 1.20 -1.87 -24.77
CA MET A 44 0.99 -0.94 -23.65
C MET A 44 2.27 -0.66 -22.85
N LEU A 45 3.17 -1.65 -22.75
CA LEU A 45 4.45 -1.55 -22.04
C LEU A 45 5.65 -1.53 -23.02
N ARG A 46 5.46 -1.02 -24.23
CA ARG A 46 6.54 -0.93 -25.22
C ARG A 46 7.55 0.12 -24.77
N PHE A 47 8.83 -0.26 -24.68
CA PHE A 47 9.88 0.69 -24.36
C PHE A 47 9.96 1.84 -25.37
N PRO A 48 10.15 3.07 -24.89
CA PRO A 48 10.54 4.17 -25.77
C PRO A 48 11.95 3.92 -26.29
N HIS A 49 12.27 4.53 -27.44
CA HIS A 49 13.65 4.57 -27.91
C HIS A 49 14.52 5.34 -26.91
N ILE A 50 15.77 4.93 -26.69
CA ILE A 50 16.65 5.50 -25.66
C ILE A 50 16.82 7.02 -25.76
N SER A 51 16.81 7.58 -26.98
CA SER A 51 16.87 9.04 -27.20
C SER A 51 15.68 9.82 -26.60
N GLN A 52 14.56 9.15 -26.31
CA GLN A 52 13.41 9.77 -25.63
C GLN A 52 13.62 9.84 -24.11
N CYS A 53 14.67 9.22 -23.59
CA CYS A 53 15.02 9.23 -22.17
C CYS A 53 16.01 10.35 -21.81
N ASP A 54 16.51 11.14 -22.77
CA ASP A 54 17.59 12.12 -22.56
C ASP A 54 17.27 13.16 -21.47
N GLU A 55 16.05 13.70 -21.44
CA GLU A 55 15.64 14.63 -20.38
C GLU A 55 15.57 13.97 -19.00
N LEU A 56 15.09 12.73 -18.96
CA LEU A 56 15.06 11.95 -17.73
C LEU A 56 16.47 11.63 -17.25
N ALA A 57 17.37 11.26 -18.16
CA ALA A 57 18.76 10.95 -17.86
C ALA A 57 19.48 12.14 -17.20
N LYS A 58 19.13 13.38 -17.57
CA LYS A 58 19.69 14.62 -17.01
C LYS A 58 19.08 15.03 -15.67
N SER A 59 17.81 14.69 -15.43
CA SER A 59 17.04 15.20 -14.29
C SER A 59 16.89 14.23 -13.13
N ILE A 60 17.12 12.93 -13.35
CA ILE A 60 16.99 11.92 -12.30
C ILE A 60 18.16 11.99 -11.30
N GLU A 61 17.82 12.00 -10.01
CA GLU A 61 18.79 12.01 -8.91
C GLU A 61 19.64 10.73 -8.91
N ARG A 62 20.97 10.90 -8.80
CA ARG A 62 21.96 9.81 -8.84
C ARG A 62 22.30 9.29 -7.44
N ASP A 63 21.29 8.93 -6.67
CA ASP A 63 21.48 8.32 -5.34
C ASP A 63 21.49 6.78 -5.42
N TYR A 64 22.59 6.17 -4.98
CA TYR A 64 22.76 4.71 -5.02
C TYR A 64 21.68 3.98 -4.21
N TYR A 65 21.37 4.45 -3.00
CA TYR A 65 20.39 3.77 -2.14
C TYR A 65 18.98 3.84 -2.73
N SER A 66 18.62 4.97 -3.36
CA SER A 66 17.36 5.15 -4.06
C SER A 66 17.26 4.25 -5.29
N LEU A 67 18.27 4.27 -6.16
CA LEU A 67 18.20 3.60 -7.47
C LEU A 67 18.51 2.09 -7.39
N CYS A 68 19.51 1.69 -6.62
CA CYS A 68 20.04 0.32 -6.64
C CYS A 68 19.66 -0.52 -5.41
N VAL A 69 19.11 0.09 -4.35
CA VAL A 69 18.71 -0.63 -3.13
C VAL A 69 17.20 -0.61 -2.91
N LYS A 70 16.58 0.57 -2.92
CA LYS A 70 15.14 0.75 -2.63
C LYS A 70 14.24 0.42 -3.82
N GLN A 71 14.62 0.83 -5.04
CA GLN A 71 13.83 0.61 -6.24
C GLN A 71 13.99 -0.83 -6.76
N PRO A 72 12.94 -1.66 -6.78
CA PRO A 72 13.04 -3.09 -7.12
C PRO A 72 13.64 -3.38 -8.52
N ILE A 73 13.22 -2.64 -9.55
CA ILE A 73 13.74 -2.81 -10.91
C ILE A 73 15.20 -2.34 -10.98
N GLY A 74 15.52 -1.22 -10.34
CA GLY A 74 16.89 -0.72 -10.29
C GLY A 74 17.85 -1.66 -9.55
N LYS A 75 17.42 -2.25 -8.41
CA LYS A 75 18.17 -3.32 -7.72
C LYS A 75 18.44 -4.51 -8.65
N LYS A 76 17.44 -4.96 -9.42
CA LYS A 76 17.60 -6.07 -10.37
C LYS A 76 18.56 -5.73 -11.51
N LEU A 77 18.44 -4.54 -12.11
CA LEU A 77 19.31 -4.13 -13.21
C LEU A 77 20.75 -3.90 -12.75
N PHE A 78 20.95 -3.34 -11.56
CA PHE A 78 22.27 -3.21 -10.96
C PHE A 78 22.89 -4.58 -10.68
N LYS A 79 22.09 -5.54 -10.17
CA LYS A 79 22.56 -6.92 -9.99
C LYS A 79 22.99 -7.57 -11.31
N LEU A 80 22.19 -7.44 -12.38
CA LEU A 80 22.55 -7.95 -13.71
C LEU A 80 23.86 -7.33 -14.24
N PHE A 81 24.04 -6.03 -14.02
CA PHE A 81 25.31 -5.35 -14.34
C PHE A 81 26.48 -5.97 -13.58
N CYS A 82 26.37 -6.14 -12.27
CA CYS A 82 27.42 -6.73 -11.46
C CYS A 82 27.71 -8.19 -11.83
N GLU A 83 26.69 -8.99 -12.16
CA GLU A 83 26.86 -10.38 -12.58
C GLU A 83 27.57 -10.51 -13.94
N SER A 84 27.41 -9.52 -14.82
CA SER A 84 28.10 -9.46 -16.11
C SER A 84 29.61 -9.19 -16.00
N ARG A 85 30.11 -8.95 -14.77
CA ARG A 85 31.47 -8.50 -14.50
C ARG A 85 32.19 -9.42 -13.54
N GLN A 86 33.29 -10.01 -14.01
CA GLN A 86 34.05 -10.99 -13.24
C GLN A 86 34.63 -10.41 -11.94
N ASP A 87 35.02 -9.14 -11.93
CA ASP A 87 35.54 -8.43 -10.76
C ASP A 87 34.48 -8.20 -9.66
N LEU A 88 33.19 -8.21 -10.02
CA LEU A 88 32.08 -7.97 -9.08
C LEU A 88 31.38 -9.26 -8.60
N GLN A 89 31.69 -10.43 -9.18
CA GLN A 89 31.00 -11.69 -8.88
C GLN A 89 31.09 -12.11 -7.42
N ASN A 90 32.26 -11.96 -6.78
CA ASN A 90 32.43 -12.31 -5.37
C ASN A 90 31.57 -11.42 -4.45
N TYR A 91 31.43 -10.13 -4.78
CA TYR A 91 30.59 -9.19 -4.04
C TYR A 91 29.10 -9.52 -4.19
N MET A 92 28.66 -9.96 -5.36
CA MET A 92 27.28 -10.42 -5.57
C MET A 92 27.00 -11.73 -4.84
N SER A 93 27.95 -12.67 -4.85
CA SER A 93 27.82 -13.91 -4.07
C SER A 93 27.75 -13.64 -2.57
N LEU A 94 28.48 -12.63 -2.07
CA LEU A 94 28.37 -12.19 -0.68
C LEU A 94 27.00 -11.56 -0.43
N LEU A 95 26.54 -10.64 -1.28
CA LEU A 95 25.22 -10.00 -1.15
C LEU A 95 24.08 -11.02 -1.08
N ASP A 96 24.11 -12.04 -1.95
CA ASP A 96 23.11 -13.10 -1.98
C ASP A 96 23.14 -13.96 -0.70
N ALA A 97 24.33 -14.26 -0.19
CA ALA A 97 24.46 -14.96 1.09
C ALA A 97 23.94 -14.11 2.26
N LEU A 98 24.22 -12.80 2.26
CA LEU A 98 23.73 -11.86 3.28
C LEU A 98 22.20 -11.68 3.22
N ASP A 99 21.62 -11.62 2.02
CA ASP A 99 20.17 -11.56 1.85
C ASP A 99 19.50 -12.88 2.29
N ALA A 100 20.11 -14.04 1.98
CA ALA A 100 19.63 -15.34 2.45
C ALA A 100 19.70 -15.48 3.98
N PHE A 101 20.75 -14.94 4.62
CA PHE A 101 20.91 -14.99 6.07
C PHE A 101 19.75 -14.31 6.81
N LYS A 102 19.20 -13.22 6.26
CA LYS A 102 18.06 -12.49 6.86
C LYS A 102 16.84 -13.40 7.04
N THR A 103 16.64 -14.33 6.11
CA THR A 103 15.49 -15.24 6.02
C THR A 103 15.70 -16.63 6.64
N LYS A 104 16.89 -16.91 7.20
CA LYS A 104 17.19 -18.21 7.84
C LYS A 104 16.50 -18.35 9.19
N SER A 105 16.10 -19.57 9.59
CA SER A 105 15.55 -19.81 10.94
C SER A 105 16.59 -19.47 12.02
N ASP A 106 16.17 -19.36 13.29
CA ASP A 106 17.14 -19.04 14.36
C ASP A 106 18.15 -20.19 14.54
N GLU A 107 17.74 -21.45 14.33
CA GLU A 107 18.59 -22.65 14.41
C GLU A 107 19.62 -22.71 13.28
N GLU A 108 19.23 -22.39 12.04
CA GLU A 108 20.14 -22.45 10.89
C GLU A 108 21.13 -21.28 10.84
N ARG A 109 20.79 -20.16 11.51
CA ARG A 109 21.44 -18.87 11.29
C ARG A 109 22.86 -18.82 11.82
N GLU A 110 23.14 -19.45 12.96
CA GLU A 110 24.48 -19.48 13.53
C GLU A 110 25.47 -20.16 12.56
N GLU A 111 25.17 -21.40 12.16
CA GLU A 111 25.99 -22.16 11.22
C GLU A 111 26.08 -21.45 9.85
N PHE A 112 24.99 -20.87 9.36
CA PHE A 112 25.00 -20.13 8.09
C PHE A 112 25.84 -18.85 8.17
N GLY A 113 25.78 -18.12 9.29
CA GLY A 113 26.61 -16.94 9.54
C GLY A 113 28.10 -17.28 9.58
N LEU A 114 28.47 -18.35 10.28
CA LEU A 114 29.85 -18.84 10.32
C LEU A 114 30.35 -19.24 8.93
N ARG A 115 29.51 -19.88 8.09
CA ARG A 115 29.86 -20.19 6.70
C ARG A 115 30.09 -18.94 5.85
N ILE A 116 29.31 -17.88 6.06
CA ILE A 116 29.54 -16.59 5.37
C ILE A 116 30.90 -16.03 5.79
N ILE A 117 31.17 -15.99 7.09
CA ILE A 117 32.44 -15.46 7.63
C ILE A 117 33.61 -16.27 7.07
N GLN A 118 33.60 -17.60 7.18
CA GLN A 118 34.67 -18.46 6.66
C GLN A 118 34.89 -18.34 5.15
N ARG A 119 33.82 -18.11 4.38
CA ARG A 119 33.91 -18.01 2.92
C ARG A 119 34.43 -16.66 2.44
N PHE A 120 34.08 -15.57 3.13
CA PHE A 120 34.32 -14.21 2.63
C PHE A 120 35.29 -13.37 3.47
N LEU A 121 35.66 -13.83 4.67
CA LEU A 121 36.63 -13.19 5.55
C LEU A 121 37.84 -14.11 5.77
N SER A 122 39.04 -13.54 5.85
CA SER A 122 40.26 -14.31 6.14
C SER A 122 40.30 -14.74 7.61
N SER A 123 40.99 -15.86 7.87
CA SER A 123 41.11 -16.53 9.17
C SER A 123 41.87 -15.76 10.25
N GLU A 124 42.37 -14.56 9.96
CA GLU A 124 43.18 -13.74 10.88
C GLU A 124 42.38 -12.70 11.67
N ILE A 125 41.06 -12.62 11.47
CA ILE A 125 40.23 -11.64 12.18
C ILE A 125 39.70 -12.25 13.47
N THR A 126 40.34 -11.92 14.58
CA THR A 126 39.87 -12.24 15.94
C THR A 126 38.67 -11.35 16.25
N PHE A 127 37.45 -11.89 16.18
CA PHE A 127 36.23 -11.13 16.46
C PHE A 127 35.86 -11.17 17.94
N CYS A 128 35.65 -10.01 18.57
CA CYS A 128 35.01 -9.84 19.88
C CYS A 128 33.48 -9.59 19.77
N ALA A 129 32.86 -9.90 18.62
CA ALA A 129 31.46 -9.59 18.34
C ALA A 129 30.68 -10.84 17.89
N THR A 130 29.36 -10.82 18.04
CA THR A 130 28.50 -11.92 17.57
C THR A 130 28.45 -11.96 16.05
N GLU A 131 28.19 -13.14 15.48
CA GLU A 131 28.10 -13.41 14.04
C GLU A 131 27.09 -12.46 13.37
N SER A 132 25.98 -12.20 14.06
CA SER A 132 24.94 -11.29 13.58
C SER A 132 25.43 -9.84 13.45
N VAL A 133 26.28 -9.37 14.36
CA VAL A 133 26.87 -8.02 14.29
C VAL A 133 27.86 -7.95 13.13
N ILE A 134 28.69 -8.99 12.96
CA ILE A 134 29.66 -9.07 11.85
C ILE A 134 28.94 -9.04 10.50
N VAL A 135 27.88 -9.83 10.34
CA VAL A 135 27.06 -9.87 9.13
C VAL A 135 26.44 -8.51 8.82
N LEU A 136 25.95 -7.77 9.81
CA LEU A 136 25.42 -6.41 9.61
C LEU A 136 26.51 -5.42 9.18
N LEU A 137 27.72 -5.52 9.73
CA LEU A 137 28.86 -4.70 9.30
C LEU A 137 29.27 -5.02 7.86
N LEU A 138 29.30 -6.30 7.49
CA LEU A 138 29.57 -6.73 6.11
C LEU A 138 28.58 -6.14 5.11
N ILE A 139 27.29 -6.12 5.44
CA ILE A 139 26.26 -5.49 4.59
C ILE A 139 26.59 -4.01 4.37
N ARG A 140 26.95 -3.28 5.43
CA ARG A 140 27.25 -1.85 5.36
C ARG A 140 28.48 -1.57 4.50
N GLU A 141 29.59 -2.26 4.77
CA GLU A 141 30.85 -2.10 4.02
C GLU A 141 30.67 -2.45 2.54
N LEU A 142 29.93 -3.53 2.25
CA LEU A 142 29.62 -3.94 0.89
C LEU A 142 28.83 -2.85 0.14
N HIS A 143 27.77 -2.31 0.74
CA HIS A 143 27.00 -1.24 0.10
C HIS A 143 27.81 0.04 -0.05
N GLN A 144 28.72 0.35 0.88
CA GLN A 144 29.62 1.49 0.76
C GLN A 144 30.56 1.35 -0.45
N TYR A 145 31.17 0.17 -0.65
CA TYR A 145 31.98 -0.10 -1.84
C TYR A 145 31.16 -0.02 -3.13
N LEU A 146 30.02 -0.70 -3.18
CA LEU A 146 29.15 -0.74 -4.36
C LEU A 146 28.60 0.64 -4.75
N SER A 147 28.46 1.55 -3.78
CA SER A 147 28.00 2.93 -4.02
C SER A 147 29.05 3.84 -4.68
N GLY A 148 30.31 3.41 -4.75
CA GLY A 148 31.40 4.14 -5.39
C GLY A 148 31.57 3.79 -6.87
N GLU A 149 32.77 3.37 -7.25
CA GLU A 149 33.14 3.08 -8.64
C GLU A 149 32.19 2.12 -9.38
N PRO A 150 31.72 1.01 -8.78
CA PRO A 150 30.75 0.14 -9.45
C PRO A 150 29.45 0.85 -9.84
N PHE A 151 28.95 1.76 -8.99
CA PHE A 151 27.75 2.53 -9.29
C PHE A 151 27.98 3.60 -10.37
N THR A 152 29.16 4.23 -10.42
CA THR A 152 29.54 5.12 -11.54
C THR A 152 29.53 4.35 -12.85
N GLN A 153 30.20 3.20 -12.90
CA GLN A 153 30.31 2.38 -14.10
C GLN A 153 28.95 1.78 -14.52
N TYR A 154 28.06 1.50 -13.56
CA TYR A 154 26.68 1.13 -13.86
C TYR A 154 25.94 2.25 -14.60
N GLN A 155 26.10 3.51 -14.19
CA GLN A 155 25.41 4.65 -14.81
C GLN A 155 25.78 4.86 -16.28
N ASP A 156 26.99 4.46 -16.68
CA ASP A 156 27.45 4.52 -18.08
C ASP A 156 27.12 3.25 -18.89
N SER A 157 26.45 2.27 -18.27
CA SER A 157 26.15 0.98 -18.88
C SER A 157 24.77 0.93 -19.55
N LEU A 158 24.61 -0.02 -20.47
CA LEU A 158 23.31 -0.31 -21.09
C LEU A 158 22.23 -0.74 -20.09
N TYR A 159 22.60 -1.26 -18.91
CA TYR A 159 21.65 -1.63 -17.86
C TYR A 159 21.00 -0.39 -17.26
N PHE A 160 21.74 0.72 -17.17
CA PHE A 160 21.19 1.98 -16.73
C PHE A 160 20.33 2.65 -17.80
N ASP A 161 20.72 2.56 -19.08
CA ASP A 161 19.85 2.96 -20.19
C ASP A 161 18.51 2.21 -20.15
N ARG A 162 18.54 0.91 -19.89
CA ARG A 162 17.34 0.10 -19.70
C ARG A 162 16.56 0.50 -18.45
N PHE A 163 17.23 0.86 -17.35
CA PHE A 163 16.56 1.43 -16.18
C PHE A 163 15.81 2.73 -16.53
N LEU A 164 16.42 3.62 -17.32
CA LEU A 164 15.76 4.85 -17.79
C LEU A 164 14.51 4.56 -18.63
N GLN A 165 14.54 3.58 -19.52
CA GLN A 165 13.35 3.16 -20.27
C GLN A 165 12.24 2.64 -19.34
N TRP A 166 12.58 1.84 -18.33
CA TRP A 166 11.61 1.42 -17.31
C TRP A 166 11.03 2.61 -16.53
N LYS A 167 11.85 3.59 -16.18
CA LYS A 167 11.40 4.82 -15.51
C LYS A 167 10.50 5.69 -16.42
N MET A 168 10.72 5.71 -17.73
CA MET A 168 9.81 6.36 -18.68
C MET A 168 8.44 5.67 -18.71
N LEU A 169 8.40 4.33 -18.69
CA LEU A 169 7.14 3.58 -18.59
C LEU A 169 6.43 3.84 -17.26
N GLU A 170 7.17 3.84 -16.14
CA GLU A 170 6.65 4.15 -14.81
C GLU A 170 5.98 5.54 -14.80
N ARG A 171 6.65 6.56 -15.37
CA ARG A 171 6.16 7.96 -15.41
C ARG A 171 5.07 8.22 -16.45
N SER A 172 4.61 7.19 -17.17
CA SER A 172 3.56 7.37 -18.17
C SER A 172 2.23 7.79 -17.53
N PRO A 173 1.45 8.70 -18.16
CA PRO A 173 0.21 9.19 -17.57
C PRO A 173 -0.79 8.07 -17.27
N ILE A 174 -1.31 8.06 -16.04
CA ILE A 174 -2.29 7.08 -15.59
C ILE A 174 -3.70 7.63 -15.84
N THR A 175 -4.55 6.80 -16.43
CA THR A 175 -5.96 7.14 -16.67
C THR A 175 -6.85 5.93 -16.36
N LYS A 176 -8.16 6.16 -16.22
CA LYS A 176 -9.16 5.08 -16.05
C LYS A 176 -9.07 3.97 -17.12
N HIS A 177 -8.52 4.27 -18.30
CA HIS A 177 -8.42 3.30 -19.38
C HIS A 177 -7.37 2.20 -19.13
N GLY A 178 -6.40 2.44 -18.24
CA GLY A 178 -5.41 1.45 -17.80
C GLY A 178 -6.00 0.31 -16.97
N PHE A 179 -7.23 0.46 -16.46
CA PHE A 179 -7.84 -0.46 -15.51
C PHE A 179 -9.11 -1.13 -16.07
N ARG A 180 -9.36 -2.37 -15.65
CA ARG A 180 -10.70 -3.00 -15.68
C ARG A 180 -11.31 -2.85 -14.29
N GLN A 181 -12.58 -2.45 -14.21
CA GLN A 181 -13.31 -2.36 -12.93
C GLN A 181 -14.20 -3.59 -12.78
N TYR A 182 -14.29 -4.10 -11.56
CA TYR A 182 -15.09 -5.25 -11.17
C TYR A 182 -16.19 -4.83 -10.20
N ARG A 183 -16.33 -5.48 -9.04
CA ARG A 183 -17.39 -5.20 -8.06
C ARG A 183 -16.96 -4.14 -7.03
N VAL A 184 -17.96 -3.56 -6.37
CA VAL A 184 -17.78 -2.80 -5.12
C VAL A 184 -17.33 -3.76 -4.02
N LEU A 185 -16.37 -3.34 -3.22
CA LEU A 185 -15.84 -4.05 -2.05
C LEU A 185 -16.33 -3.43 -0.75
N GLY A 186 -16.62 -2.13 -0.76
CA GLY A 186 -17.10 -1.40 0.42
C GLY A 186 -17.32 0.08 0.14
N LYS A 187 -17.79 0.80 1.17
CA LYS A 187 -18.11 2.23 1.13
C LYS A 187 -17.27 2.96 2.18
N GLY A 188 -16.56 4.00 1.75
CA GLY A 188 -15.78 4.89 2.60
C GLY A 188 -16.49 6.22 2.83
N GLY A 189 -15.84 7.14 3.57
CA GLY A 189 -16.45 8.42 3.92
C GLY A 189 -16.82 9.32 2.73
N PHE A 190 -16.05 9.28 1.63
CA PHE A 190 -16.24 10.16 0.47
C PHE A 190 -16.58 9.42 -0.83
N GLY A 191 -16.87 8.12 -0.76
CA GLY A 191 -17.19 7.32 -1.95
C GLY A 191 -17.00 5.83 -1.72
N GLU A 192 -16.63 5.11 -2.76
CA GLU A 192 -16.68 3.65 -2.80
C GLU A 192 -15.32 3.04 -3.08
N VAL A 193 -15.13 1.80 -2.65
CA VAL A 193 -13.94 0.99 -2.96
C VAL A 193 -14.34 -0.08 -3.95
N TRP A 194 -13.66 -0.15 -5.10
CA TRP A 194 -13.95 -1.10 -6.18
C TRP A 194 -12.77 -2.04 -6.41
N ALA A 195 -13.00 -3.33 -6.63
CA ALA A 195 -11.97 -4.19 -7.19
C ALA A 195 -11.64 -3.72 -8.62
N CYS A 196 -10.36 -3.61 -8.94
CA CYS A 196 -9.88 -3.29 -10.28
C CYS A 196 -8.66 -4.14 -10.66
N GLN A 197 -8.36 -4.18 -11.96
CA GLN A 197 -7.19 -4.88 -12.49
C GLN A 197 -6.45 -3.98 -13.47
N VAL A 198 -5.12 -3.93 -13.36
CA VAL A 198 -4.27 -3.26 -14.35
C VAL A 198 -4.27 -4.11 -15.62
N LYS A 199 -4.72 -3.52 -16.73
CA LYS A 199 -4.87 -4.24 -18.02
C LYS A 199 -3.55 -4.76 -18.56
N ALA A 200 -2.47 -4.02 -18.37
CA ALA A 200 -1.16 -4.38 -18.91
C ALA A 200 -0.55 -5.58 -18.17
N THR A 201 -0.59 -5.57 -16.84
CA THR A 201 0.12 -6.54 -16.00
C THR A 201 -0.78 -7.69 -15.53
N GLY A 202 -2.10 -7.47 -15.47
CA GLY A 202 -3.05 -8.41 -14.89
C GLY A 202 -3.18 -8.30 -13.36
N MET A 203 -2.43 -7.40 -12.71
CA MET A 203 -2.44 -7.26 -11.26
C MET A 203 -3.77 -6.74 -10.73
N MET A 204 -4.26 -7.35 -9.65
CA MET A 204 -5.48 -6.96 -8.95
C MET A 204 -5.19 -5.93 -7.86
N TYR A 205 -6.08 -4.93 -7.76
CA TYR A 205 -6.02 -3.85 -6.77
C TYR A 205 -7.42 -3.50 -6.26
N ALA A 206 -7.46 -2.73 -5.17
CA ALA A 206 -8.64 -2.01 -4.71
C ALA A 206 -8.54 -0.54 -5.13
N CYS A 207 -9.58 0.01 -5.74
CA CYS A 207 -9.66 1.39 -6.19
C CYS A 207 -10.63 2.16 -5.30
N LYS A 208 -10.11 2.94 -4.33
CA LYS A 208 -10.87 3.88 -3.50
C LYS A 208 -11.17 5.12 -4.35
N LYS A 209 -12.44 5.28 -4.75
CA LYS A 209 -12.95 6.40 -5.54
C LYS A 209 -13.58 7.42 -4.60
N LEU A 210 -13.04 8.62 -4.56
CA LEU A 210 -13.55 9.75 -3.79
C LEU A 210 -14.33 10.66 -4.74
N GLU A 211 -15.63 10.87 -4.50
CA GLU A 211 -16.46 11.73 -5.35
C GLU A 211 -16.10 13.20 -5.10
N LYS A 212 -15.69 13.91 -6.17
CA LYS A 212 -15.17 15.29 -6.09
C LYS A 212 -16.16 16.24 -5.40
N THR A 213 -17.45 16.09 -5.67
CA THR A 213 -18.54 16.88 -5.09
C THR A 213 -18.72 16.59 -3.59
N HIS A 214 -18.61 15.33 -3.15
CA HIS A 214 -18.68 14.97 -1.72
C HIS A 214 -17.46 15.47 -0.96
N VAL A 215 -16.27 15.38 -1.55
CA VAL A 215 -15.03 15.93 -0.98
C VAL A 215 -15.20 17.43 -0.75
N LYS A 216 -15.60 18.19 -1.78
CA LYS A 216 -15.81 19.64 -1.67
C LYS A 216 -16.88 20.02 -0.65
N ARG A 217 -18.04 19.36 -0.69
CA ARG A 217 -19.14 19.64 0.26
C ARG A 217 -18.71 19.49 1.72
N ARG A 218 -17.87 18.49 2.01
CA ARG A 218 -17.43 18.15 3.37
C ARG A 218 -16.10 18.80 3.75
N ARG A 219 -15.51 19.63 2.88
CA ARG A 219 -14.17 20.22 3.08
C ARG A 219 -13.10 19.15 3.34
N GLY A 220 -13.17 18.06 2.58
CA GLY A 220 -12.34 16.85 2.74
C GLY A 220 -11.01 16.88 1.97
N GLU A 221 -10.67 17.98 1.29
CA GLU A 221 -9.53 18.09 0.39
C GLU A 221 -8.21 17.82 1.12
N ALA A 222 -8.01 18.47 2.27
CA ALA A 222 -6.82 18.28 3.09
C ALA A 222 -6.68 16.84 3.61
N MET A 223 -7.80 16.19 3.96
CA MET A 223 -7.83 14.81 4.44
C MET A 223 -7.47 13.83 3.32
N ALA A 224 -8.05 14.01 2.13
CA ALA A 224 -7.76 13.18 0.96
C ALA A 224 -6.30 13.32 0.50
N LEU A 225 -5.77 14.55 0.47
CA LEU A 225 -4.38 14.79 0.11
C LEU A 225 -3.41 14.23 1.16
N ASN A 226 -3.75 14.35 2.45
CA ASN A 226 -2.96 13.80 3.54
C ASN A 226 -2.90 12.26 3.48
N GLU A 227 -4.04 11.59 3.29
CA GLU A 227 -4.09 10.14 3.10
C GLU A 227 -3.18 9.71 1.95
N LYS A 228 -3.31 10.37 0.80
CA LYS A 228 -2.49 10.12 -0.39
C LYS A 228 -0.99 10.28 -0.10
N LYS A 229 -0.58 11.40 0.52
CA LYS A 229 0.83 11.69 0.81
C LYS A 229 1.45 10.68 1.75
N ILE A 230 0.73 10.30 2.81
CA ILE A 230 1.21 9.29 3.75
C ILE A 230 1.37 7.95 3.04
N LEU A 231 0.39 7.54 2.24
CA LEU A 231 0.44 6.29 1.48
C LEU A 231 1.54 6.24 0.41
N GLU A 232 2.01 7.38 -0.11
CA GLU A 232 3.16 7.43 -1.03
C GLU A 232 4.51 7.22 -0.31
N GLU A 233 4.59 7.59 0.97
CA GLU A 233 5.83 7.48 1.75
C GLU A 233 5.98 6.13 2.47
N VAL A 234 4.88 5.42 2.67
CA VAL A 234 4.84 4.12 3.36
C VAL A 234 5.03 2.99 2.34
N ASP A 235 6.05 2.16 2.57
CA ASP A 235 6.21 0.86 1.92
C ASP A 235 6.32 -0.18 3.03
N SER A 236 5.21 -0.86 3.33
CA SER A 236 5.13 -1.83 4.43
C SER A 236 4.35 -3.08 4.00
N ARG A 237 4.73 -4.23 4.54
CA ARG A 237 3.95 -5.47 4.39
C ARG A 237 2.65 -5.43 5.21
N PHE A 238 2.60 -4.62 6.25
CA PHE A 238 1.52 -4.59 7.24
C PHE A 238 0.61 -3.36 7.11
N VAL A 239 0.85 -2.52 6.10
CA VAL A 239 -0.01 -1.40 5.70
C VAL A 239 -0.37 -1.58 4.23
N VAL A 240 -1.58 -1.17 3.83
CA VAL A 240 -1.95 -1.14 2.41
C VAL A 240 -1.05 -0.16 1.66
N ASN A 241 -0.44 -0.60 0.57
CA ASN A 241 0.41 0.25 -0.25
C ASN A 241 -0.40 0.88 -1.39
N LEU A 242 -0.08 2.14 -1.70
CA LEU A 242 -0.59 2.84 -2.88
C LEU A 242 0.27 2.50 -4.09
N ALA A 243 -0.38 2.12 -5.18
CA ALA A 243 0.25 1.81 -6.46
C ALA A 243 0.03 2.91 -7.49
N TYR A 244 -1.17 3.52 -7.49
CA TYR A 244 -1.49 4.58 -8.44
C TYR A 244 -2.43 5.62 -7.84
N THR A 245 -2.26 6.86 -8.26
CA THR A 245 -3.26 7.92 -8.16
C THR A 245 -3.68 8.34 -9.55
N TYR A 246 -4.95 8.63 -9.73
CA TYR A 246 -5.45 9.29 -10.95
C TYR A 246 -6.77 9.98 -10.68
N GLU A 247 -7.18 10.82 -11.62
CA GLU A 247 -8.50 11.44 -11.57
C GLU A 247 -9.36 11.08 -12.79
N THR A 248 -10.65 11.30 -12.62
CA THR A 248 -11.65 11.28 -13.69
C THR A 248 -12.49 12.56 -13.60
N LYS A 249 -13.47 12.68 -14.49
CA LYS A 249 -14.43 13.80 -14.45
C LYS A 249 -15.12 13.95 -13.07
N HIS A 250 -15.37 12.86 -12.35
CA HIS A 250 -16.18 12.86 -11.13
C HIS A 250 -15.45 12.37 -9.88
N PHE A 251 -14.32 11.67 -10.04
CA PHE A 251 -13.66 10.98 -8.94
C PHE A 251 -12.16 11.24 -8.89
N LEU A 252 -11.63 11.35 -7.68
CA LEU A 252 -10.22 11.11 -7.36
C LEU A 252 -10.04 9.65 -6.97
N CYS A 253 -9.01 8.98 -7.49
CA CYS A 253 -8.85 7.53 -7.34
C CYS A 253 -7.50 7.21 -6.68
N LEU A 254 -7.54 6.45 -5.58
CA LEU A 254 -6.39 5.77 -5.00
C LEU A 254 -6.47 4.29 -5.36
N VAL A 255 -5.43 3.76 -6.00
CA VAL A 255 -5.31 2.33 -6.34
C VAL A 255 -4.37 1.69 -5.31
N LEU A 256 -4.95 0.89 -4.43
CA LEU A 256 -4.37 0.35 -3.21
C LEU A 256 -4.25 -1.17 -3.31
N THR A 257 -3.34 -1.74 -2.52
CA THR A 257 -3.19 -3.20 -2.33
C THR A 257 -4.56 -3.88 -2.18
N MET A 258 -4.78 -4.97 -2.92
CA MET A 258 -6.03 -5.74 -2.85
C MET A 258 -6.08 -6.60 -1.58
N MET A 259 -7.11 -6.39 -0.76
CA MET A 259 -7.34 -7.16 0.47
C MET A 259 -8.66 -7.93 0.34
N SER A 260 -8.60 -9.15 -0.18
CA SER A 260 -9.79 -9.93 -0.56
C SER A 260 -10.42 -10.71 0.59
N GLY A 261 -9.71 -10.87 1.71
CA GLY A 261 -10.15 -11.61 2.88
C GLY A 261 -11.14 -10.85 3.77
N GLY A 262 -11.55 -9.63 3.40
CA GLY A 262 -12.50 -8.83 4.17
C GLY A 262 -11.88 -8.09 5.34
N ASP A 263 -12.70 -7.36 6.09
CA ASP A 263 -12.28 -6.65 7.30
C ASP A 263 -12.35 -7.54 8.55
N LEU A 264 -11.53 -7.21 9.55
CA LEU A 264 -11.40 -7.99 10.78
C LEU A 264 -12.68 -7.95 11.62
N LYS A 265 -13.52 -6.91 11.49
CA LYS A 265 -14.83 -6.88 12.16
C LYS A 265 -15.70 -8.04 11.68
N PHE A 266 -15.81 -8.25 10.38
CA PHE A 266 -16.55 -9.38 9.83
C PHE A 266 -16.03 -10.72 10.39
N HIS A 267 -14.71 -10.87 10.50
CA HIS A 267 -14.12 -12.07 11.10
C HIS A 267 -14.43 -12.26 12.58
N ILE A 268 -14.46 -11.18 13.37
CA ILE A 268 -14.75 -11.24 14.81
C ILE A 268 -16.22 -11.59 15.07
N TYR A 269 -17.15 -11.07 14.25
CA TYR A 269 -18.58 -11.11 14.57
C TYR A 269 -19.41 -12.07 13.71
N ASN A 270 -18.96 -12.41 12.50
CA ASN A 270 -19.75 -13.16 11.52
C ASN A 270 -19.12 -14.50 11.13
N VAL A 271 -17.85 -14.75 11.48
CA VAL A 271 -17.18 -16.02 11.19
C VAL A 271 -17.16 -16.89 12.44
N GLY A 272 -18.14 -17.78 12.56
CA GLY A 272 -18.28 -18.68 13.70
C GLY A 272 -18.82 -17.98 14.95
N GLU A 273 -18.33 -18.39 16.13
CA GLU A 273 -18.69 -17.77 17.41
C GLU A 273 -17.94 -16.44 17.60
N PRO A 274 -18.55 -15.41 18.21
CA PRO A 274 -17.89 -14.12 18.39
C PRO A 274 -16.52 -14.18 19.07
N GLY A 275 -15.54 -13.54 18.45
CA GLY A 275 -14.11 -13.57 18.81
C GLY A 275 -13.30 -14.53 17.92
N LEU A 276 -11.99 -14.57 18.15
CA LEU A 276 -11.04 -15.34 17.34
C LEU A 276 -10.25 -16.32 18.20
N ASP A 277 -9.77 -17.39 17.56
CA ASP A 277 -8.85 -18.34 18.18
C ASP A 277 -7.53 -17.70 18.58
N ARG A 278 -6.92 -18.22 19.65
CA ARG A 278 -5.72 -17.64 20.29
C ARG A 278 -4.56 -17.39 19.32
N ASP A 279 -4.36 -18.28 18.35
CA ASP A 279 -3.25 -18.16 17.40
C ASP A 279 -3.54 -17.10 16.34
N ARG A 280 -4.80 -16.94 15.92
CA ARG A 280 -5.24 -15.81 15.07
C ARG A 280 -5.05 -14.49 15.79
N VAL A 281 -5.51 -14.38 17.05
CA VAL A 281 -5.32 -13.18 17.89
C VAL A 281 -3.82 -12.83 17.99
N ARG A 282 -2.96 -13.83 18.24
CA ARG A 282 -1.52 -13.61 18.39
C ARG A 282 -0.86 -13.14 17.10
N LEU A 283 -1.14 -13.79 15.97
CA LEU A 283 -0.55 -13.39 14.70
C LEU A 283 -1.03 -11.98 14.31
N TYR A 284 -2.33 -11.73 14.31
CA TYR A 284 -2.86 -10.43 13.88
C TYR A 284 -2.39 -9.30 14.79
N ALA A 285 -2.28 -9.52 16.10
CA ALA A 285 -1.69 -8.54 17.01
C ALA A 285 -0.20 -8.27 16.69
N ALA A 286 0.57 -9.29 16.32
CA ALA A 286 1.97 -9.13 15.94
C ALA A 286 2.11 -8.36 14.62
N GLU A 287 1.28 -8.66 13.62
CA GLU A 287 1.27 -7.96 12.33
C GLU A 287 0.84 -6.50 12.47
N VAL A 288 -0.19 -6.23 13.28
CA VAL A 288 -0.59 -4.84 13.58
C VAL A 288 0.50 -4.12 14.35
N CYS A 289 1.19 -4.79 15.29
CA CYS A 289 2.34 -4.23 15.99
C CYS A 289 3.45 -3.81 15.00
N CYS A 290 3.81 -4.68 14.04
CA CYS A 290 4.77 -4.33 13.00
C CYS A 290 4.29 -3.16 12.15
N GLY A 291 3.02 -3.15 11.70
CA GLY A 291 2.47 -2.05 10.92
C GLY A 291 2.47 -0.70 11.65
N LEU A 292 2.17 -0.70 12.95
CA LEU A 292 2.29 0.51 13.79
C LEU A 292 3.74 0.96 13.91
N MET A 293 4.68 0.03 14.14
CA MET A 293 6.11 0.36 14.21
C MET A 293 6.63 0.96 12.90
N ASP A 294 6.22 0.43 11.74
CA ASP A 294 6.60 0.97 10.42
C ASP A 294 6.09 2.41 10.21
N LEU A 295 4.87 2.71 10.66
CA LEU A 295 4.32 4.06 10.63
C LEU A 295 5.08 4.99 11.61
N HIS A 296 5.33 4.51 12.83
CA HIS A 296 5.99 5.28 13.88
C HIS A 296 7.45 5.61 13.54
N GLU A 297 8.17 4.71 12.87
CA GLU A 297 9.53 4.96 12.38
C GLU A 297 9.58 6.16 11.41
N LYS A 298 8.52 6.34 10.61
CA LYS A 298 8.31 7.47 9.71
C LYS A 298 7.68 8.70 10.39
N SER A 299 7.55 8.68 11.72
CA SER A 299 6.88 9.71 12.53
C SER A 299 5.43 9.95 12.13
N ILE A 300 4.71 8.88 11.75
CA ILE A 300 3.29 8.91 11.43
C ILE A 300 2.51 8.28 12.59
N ILE A 301 1.51 9.00 13.10
CA ILE A 301 0.56 8.50 14.12
C ILE A 301 -0.73 8.12 13.40
N TYR A 302 -1.23 6.90 13.59
CA TYR A 302 -2.33 6.35 12.79
C TYR A 302 -3.72 6.84 13.24
N ARG A 303 -4.00 6.81 14.54
CA ARG A 303 -5.17 7.42 15.23
C ARG A 303 -6.55 6.82 14.96
N ASP A 304 -6.69 5.78 14.14
CA ASP A 304 -8.00 5.14 13.89
C ASP A 304 -7.91 3.60 13.84
N LEU A 305 -7.17 3.00 14.78
CA LEU A 305 -7.10 1.54 14.91
C LEU A 305 -8.40 0.96 15.46
N LYS A 306 -9.05 0.15 14.64
CA LYS A 306 -10.31 -0.56 14.91
C LYS A 306 -10.47 -1.75 13.96
N PRO A 307 -11.30 -2.76 14.27
CA PRO A 307 -11.46 -3.94 13.44
C PRO A 307 -11.83 -3.65 11.98
N GLU A 308 -12.65 -2.62 11.71
CA GLU A 308 -13.04 -2.25 10.35
C GLU A 308 -11.87 -1.83 9.45
N ASN A 309 -10.79 -1.31 10.04
CA ASN A 309 -9.65 -0.80 9.29
C ASN A 309 -8.52 -1.82 9.15
N ILE A 310 -8.68 -3.03 9.67
CA ILE A 310 -7.73 -4.13 9.51
C ILE A 310 -8.30 -5.10 8.48
N LEU A 311 -7.61 -5.24 7.36
CA LEU A 311 -8.09 -6.05 6.23
C LEU A 311 -7.22 -7.28 6.05
N LEU A 312 -7.81 -8.39 5.62
CA LEU A 312 -7.12 -9.64 5.33
C LEU A 312 -6.85 -9.79 3.82
N ASP A 313 -5.69 -10.33 3.46
CA ASP A 313 -5.45 -10.84 2.11
C ASP A 313 -5.93 -12.30 1.98
N ASN A 314 -5.77 -12.88 0.79
CA ASN A 314 -6.17 -14.26 0.51
C ASN A 314 -5.27 -15.32 1.18
N SER A 315 -4.07 -14.94 1.62
CA SER A 315 -3.15 -15.80 2.37
C SER A 315 -3.45 -15.76 3.86
N GLY A 316 -4.33 -14.86 4.31
CA GLY A 316 -4.76 -14.74 5.69
C GLY A 316 -3.96 -13.74 6.52
N HIS A 317 -3.06 -12.97 5.90
CA HIS A 317 -2.29 -11.93 6.55
C HIS A 317 -3.07 -10.61 6.60
N ILE A 318 -2.87 -9.83 7.67
CA ILE A 318 -3.56 -8.55 7.80
C ILE A 318 -2.74 -7.37 7.28
N ARG A 319 -3.43 -6.29 6.93
CA ARG A 319 -2.85 -4.96 6.75
C ARG A 319 -3.73 -3.89 7.37
N ILE A 320 -3.09 -2.87 7.93
CA ILE A 320 -3.73 -1.61 8.32
C ILE A 320 -4.14 -0.86 7.06
N SER A 321 -5.36 -0.33 7.04
CA SER A 321 -5.96 0.42 5.94
C SER A 321 -6.53 1.77 6.41
N ASP A 322 -7.07 2.58 5.48
CA ASP A 322 -7.69 3.89 5.75
C ASP A 322 -6.85 4.86 6.60
N LEU A 323 -5.89 5.53 5.97
CA LEU A 323 -4.97 6.46 6.63
C LEU A 323 -5.51 7.91 6.64
N GLY A 324 -6.81 8.10 6.41
CA GLY A 324 -7.44 9.43 6.35
C GLY A 324 -7.27 10.26 7.62
N LEU A 325 -7.19 9.61 8.79
CA LEU A 325 -6.96 10.27 10.07
C LEU A 325 -5.51 10.23 10.54
N ALA A 326 -4.60 9.58 9.80
CA ALA A 326 -3.20 9.54 10.17
C ALA A 326 -2.56 10.94 10.07
N VAL A 327 -1.50 11.20 10.82
CA VAL A 327 -0.78 12.47 10.75
C VAL A 327 0.71 12.24 10.88
N LYS A 328 1.47 12.90 10.01
CA LYS A 328 2.93 12.98 10.12
C LYS A 328 3.32 14.12 11.06
N VAL A 329 4.12 13.80 12.06
CA VAL A 329 4.67 14.76 13.03
C VAL A 329 6.19 14.87 12.85
N SER A 330 6.81 15.85 13.50
CA SER A 330 8.27 15.84 13.66
C SER A 330 8.72 14.61 14.46
N LYS A 331 9.98 14.21 14.32
CA LYS A 331 10.53 13.07 15.07
C LYS A 331 10.37 13.30 16.58
N GLY A 332 9.66 12.41 17.26
CA GLY A 332 9.31 12.56 18.68
C GLY A 332 8.26 13.65 18.98
N GLY A 333 7.66 14.25 17.95
CA GLY A 333 6.65 15.29 18.05
C GLY A 333 5.30 14.76 18.53
N THR A 334 4.45 15.69 18.96
CA THR A 334 3.09 15.41 19.41
C THR A 334 2.07 16.20 18.60
N VAL A 335 0.82 15.77 18.64
CA VAL A 335 -0.32 16.44 18.01
C VAL A 335 -1.42 16.66 19.04
N LYS A 336 -2.26 17.67 18.81
CA LYS A 336 -3.49 17.90 19.56
C LYS A 336 -4.68 17.86 18.61
N GLY A 337 -5.62 16.97 18.88
CA GLY A 337 -6.84 16.84 18.09
C GLY A 337 -7.68 15.66 18.53
N ARG A 338 -8.98 15.86 18.71
CA ARG A 338 -9.93 14.80 19.09
C ARG A 338 -10.47 14.14 17.81
N VAL A 339 -9.74 13.15 17.31
CA VAL A 339 -10.06 12.37 16.12
C VAL A 339 -10.00 10.88 16.41
N GLY A 340 -10.67 10.08 15.59
CA GLY A 340 -10.76 8.62 15.74
C GLY A 340 -12.17 8.17 16.11
N THR A 341 -12.34 6.86 16.18
CA THR A 341 -13.64 6.23 16.48
C THR A 341 -13.88 6.12 17.98
N LEU A 342 -15.05 6.58 18.46
CA LEU A 342 -15.40 6.53 19.89
C LEU A 342 -15.48 5.07 20.37
N GLY A 343 -14.73 4.76 21.43
CA GLY A 343 -14.51 3.39 21.91
C GLY A 343 -13.08 2.91 21.70
N TYR A 344 -12.40 3.43 20.67
CA TYR A 344 -11.00 3.16 20.37
C TYR A 344 -10.09 4.37 20.63
N MET A 345 -10.67 5.58 20.73
CA MET A 345 -9.93 6.77 21.14
C MET A 345 -9.35 6.62 22.55
N ALA A 346 -8.04 6.86 22.68
CA ALA A 346 -7.33 6.81 23.96
C ALA A 346 -7.80 7.92 24.94
N PRO A 347 -7.64 7.72 26.27
CA PRO A 347 -8.07 8.70 27.27
C PRO A 347 -7.47 10.09 27.08
N GLU A 348 -6.20 10.19 26.66
CA GLU A 348 -5.53 11.46 26.38
C GLU A 348 -6.11 12.20 25.16
N VAL A 349 -6.61 11.46 24.15
CA VAL A 349 -7.28 12.01 22.96
C VAL A 349 -8.64 12.58 23.34
N ILE A 350 -9.44 11.83 24.12
CA ILE A 350 -10.75 12.28 24.62
C ILE A 350 -10.59 13.53 25.50
N SER A 351 -9.55 13.53 26.33
CA SER A 351 -9.22 14.65 27.23
C SER A 351 -8.58 15.84 26.51
N LYS A 352 -8.45 15.80 25.18
CA LYS A 352 -7.86 16.85 24.33
C LYS A 352 -6.44 17.25 24.76
N LYS A 353 -5.67 16.31 25.30
CA LYS A 353 -4.24 16.51 25.60
C LYS A 353 -3.41 16.41 24.31
N TYR A 354 -2.15 16.83 24.38
CA TYR A 354 -1.18 16.46 23.34
C TYR A 354 -0.85 14.98 23.48
N TYR A 355 -0.69 14.29 22.35
CA TYR A 355 -0.34 12.88 22.31
C TYR A 355 0.57 12.58 21.13
N GLY A 356 1.34 11.51 21.27
CA GLY A 356 2.18 10.94 20.22
C GLY A 356 1.65 9.59 19.77
N THR A 357 2.55 8.63 19.61
CA THR A 357 2.26 7.24 19.23
C THR A 357 1.48 6.46 20.30
N SER A 358 1.36 6.99 21.52
CA SER A 358 0.62 6.38 22.64
C SER A 358 -0.83 6.01 22.30
N ALA A 359 -1.49 6.83 21.47
CA ALA A 359 -2.86 6.61 21.05
C ALA A 359 -3.01 5.32 20.22
N ASP A 360 -2.00 4.95 19.44
CA ASP A 360 -2.03 3.74 18.61
C ASP A 360 -1.83 2.47 19.45
N TRP A 361 -0.96 2.53 20.48
CA TRP A 361 -0.78 1.41 21.42
C TRP A 361 -2.03 1.12 22.24
N TRP A 362 -2.76 2.17 22.64
CA TRP A 362 -4.09 2.01 23.22
C TRP A 362 -5.05 1.31 22.24
N GLY A 363 -5.07 1.76 20.98
CA GLY A 363 -5.87 1.14 19.93
C GLY A 363 -5.55 -0.35 19.78
N LEU A 364 -4.27 -0.73 19.84
CA LEU A 364 -3.85 -2.14 19.78
C LEU A 364 -4.40 -2.94 20.97
N GLY A 365 -4.39 -2.36 22.17
CA GLY A 365 -5.04 -2.95 23.35
C GLY A 365 -6.53 -3.18 23.13
N CYS A 366 -7.25 -2.19 22.59
CA CYS A 366 -8.67 -2.34 22.25
C CYS A 366 -8.91 -3.46 21.22
N LEU A 367 -8.04 -3.55 20.21
CA LEU A 367 -8.14 -4.54 19.15
C LEU A 367 -7.90 -5.96 19.68
N ILE A 368 -6.85 -6.17 20.48
CA ILE A 368 -6.54 -7.47 21.11
C ILE A 368 -7.68 -7.90 22.02
N TYR A 369 -8.23 -6.98 22.80
CA TYR A 369 -9.38 -7.25 23.64
C TYR A 369 -10.56 -7.73 22.80
N GLU A 370 -10.93 -6.99 21.77
CA GLU A 370 -12.13 -7.27 20.98
C GLU A 370 -12.00 -8.57 20.18
N MET A 371 -10.83 -8.84 19.60
CA MET A 371 -10.54 -10.14 18.98
C MET A 371 -10.67 -11.30 19.97
N THR A 372 -10.30 -11.10 21.24
CA THR A 372 -10.36 -12.18 22.25
C THR A 372 -11.77 -12.33 22.84
N ALA A 373 -12.42 -11.22 23.18
CA ALA A 373 -13.70 -11.20 23.87
C ALA A 373 -14.87 -11.50 22.93
N GLY A 374 -14.80 -11.04 21.68
CA GLY A 374 -15.92 -10.99 20.73
C GLY A 374 -16.84 -9.78 20.93
N HIS A 375 -16.39 -8.76 21.66
CA HIS A 375 -17.08 -7.48 21.84
C HIS A 375 -16.09 -6.37 22.25
N PRO A 376 -16.45 -5.07 22.10
CA PRO A 376 -15.57 -3.97 22.46
C PRO A 376 -15.33 -3.84 23.98
N VAL A 377 -14.22 -3.21 24.38
CA VAL A 377 -13.78 -3.09 25.78
C VAL A 377 -14.82 -2.46 26.70
N PHE A 378 -15.41 -1.33 26.27
CA PHE A 378 -16.27 -0.50 27.13
C PHE A 378 -17.76 -0.52 26.73
N ARG A 379 -18.14 -1.46 25.86
CA ARG A 379 -19.51 -1.62 25.35
C ARG A 379 -19.95 -3.07 25.46
N ALA A 380 -21.05 -3.31 26.17
CA ALA A 380 -21.67 -4.62 26.22
C ALA A 380 -22.40 -4.95 24.90
N GLN A 381 -22.67 -6.23 24.66
CA GLN A 381 -23.39 -6.66 23.46
C GLN A 381 -24.80 -6.04 23.41
N GLY A 382 -25.16 -5.43 22.28
CA GLY A 382 -26.44 -4.74 22.08
C GLY A 382 -26.57 -3.37 22.75
N GLU A 383 -25.52 -2.90 23.43
CA GLU A 383 -25.55 -1.63 24.14
C GLU A 383 -25.18 -0.45 23.23
N HIS A 384 -25.97 0.63 23.31
CA HIS A 384 -25.70 1.90 22.64
C HIS A 384 -25.60 3.03 23.66
N PRO A 385 -24.50 3.08 24.45
CA PRO A 385 -24.35 4.07 25.51
C PRO A 385 -24.28 5.48 24.90
N GLN A 386 -24.78 6.47 25.65
CA GLN A 386 -24.66 7.85 25.21
C GLN A 386 -23.19 8.27 25.12
N HIS A 387 -22.90 9.21 24.24
CA HIS A 387 -21.53 9.63 23.94
C HIS A 387 -20.74 10.05 25.20
N ARG A 388 -21.34 10.82 26.11
CA ARG A 388 -20.72 11.25 27.39
C ARG A 388 -20.45 10.08 28.34
N GLU A 389 -21.35 9.10 28.37
CA GLU A 389 -21.18 7.91 29.19
C GLU A 389 -20.00 7.06 28.68
N MET A 390 -19.90 6.89 27.37
CA MET A 390 -18.79 6.17 26.75
C MET A 390 -17.44 6.84 27.05
N GLU A 391 -17.37 8.17 27.00
CA GLU A 391 -16.17 8.93 27.39
C GLU A 391 -15.80 8.68 28.87
N ASN A 392 -16.78 8.72 29.78
CA ASN A 392 -16.56 8.42 31.19
C ASN A 392 -16.04 7.00 31.40
N ARG A 393 -16.56 6.01 30.67
CA ARG A 393 -16.09 4.62 30.74
C ARG A 393 -14.63 4.52 30.30
N ILE A 394 -14.29 5.10 29.15
CA ILE A 394 -12.91 5.10 28.64
C ILE A 394 -11.95 5.76 29.65
N GLN A 395 -12.36 6.87 30.28
CA GLN A 395 -11.53 7.60 31.25
C GLN A 395 -11.43 6.95 32.63
N ARG A 396 -12.43 6.18 33.09
CA ARG A 396 -12.52 5.78 34.51
C ARG A 396 -12.79 4.30 34.75
N LYS A 397 -13.51 3.62 33.87
CA LYS A 397 -13.87 2.21 34.05
C LYS A 397 -12.64 1.33 33.80
N GLN A 398 -12.40 0.39 34.68
CA GLN A 398 -11.44 -0.70 34.45
C GLN A 398 -12.06 -1.73 33.52
N GLU A 399 -11.27 -2.27 32.62
CA GLU A 399 -11.71 -3.31 31.70
C GLU A 399 -11.99 -4.64 32.42
N ASP A 400 -12.93 -5.41 31.89
CA ASP A 400 -13.32 -6.71 32.45
C ASP A 400 -12.82 -7.84 31.56
N TYR A 401 -12.23 -8.87 32.15
CA TYR A 401 -11.60 -9.97 31.42
C TYR A 401 -12.33 -11.28 31.70
N ASN A 402 -13.03 -11.79 30.70
CA ASN A 402 -13.70 -13.07 30.78
C ASN A 402 -12.71 -14.26 30.72
N LYS A 403 -13.24 -15.49 30.83
CA LYS A 403 -12.45 -16.74 30.81
C LYS A 403 -11.63 -16.99 29.52
N LYS A 404 -11.89 -16.27 28.42
CA LYS A 404 -11.11 -16.39 27.17
C LYS A 404 -9.71 -15.76 27.32
N PHE A 405 -9.52 -14.86 28.29
CA PHE A 405 -8.25 -14.19 28.53
C PHE A 405 -7.33 -15.03 29.42
N VAL A 406 -6.45 -15.81 28.78
CA VAL A 406 -5.34 -16.44 29.49
C VAL A 406 -4.38 -15.38 30.04
N LYS A 407 -3.55 -15.76 31.02
CA LYS A 407 -2.64 -14.85 31.74
C LYS A 407 -1.85 -13.93 30.81
N SER A 408 -1.20 -14.47 29.76
CA SER A 408 -0.37 -13.66 28.86
C SER A 408 -1.16 -12.68 27.99
N VAL A 409 -2.41 -13.02 27.60
CA VAL A 409 -3.28 -12.11 26.83
C VAL A 409 -3.76 -10.97 27.72
N LYS A 410 -4.22 -11.30 28.93
CA LYS A 410 -4.66 -10.31 29.92
C LYS A 410 -3.52 -9.35 30.27
N ASP A 411 -2.34 -9.88 30.52
CA ASP A 411 -1.15 -9.10 30.87
C ASP A 411 -0.80 -8.09 29.77
N LEU A 412 -0.71 -8.53 28.50
CA LEU A 412 -0.45 -7.62 27.38
C LEU A 412 -1.55 -6.57 27.24
N CYS A 413 -2.80 -7.02 27.23
CA CYS A 413 -3.97 -6.18 27.00
C CYS A 413 -4.10 -5.11 28.08
N SER A 414 -3.98 -5.48 29.36
CA SER A 414 -4.03 -4.53 30.48
C SER A 414 -2.87 -3.54 30.45
N SER A 415 -1.67 -3.98 30.03
CA SER A 415 -0.49 -3.11 29.89
C SER A 415 -0.65 -2.07 28.76
N LEU A 416 -1.35 -2.41 27.68
CA LEU A 416 -1.67 -1.49 26.58
C LEU A 416 -2.87 -0.58 26.90
N LEU A 417 -3.79 -1.04 27.74
CA LEU A 417 -4.99 -0.30 28.17
C LEU A 417 -4.76 0.53 29.45
N ILE A 418 -3.50 0.75 29.85
CA ILE A 418 -3.17 1.70 30.91
C ILE A 418 -3.59 3.10 30.45
N LYS A 419 -4.40 3.77 31.28
CA LYS A 419 -5.01 5.06 30.95
C LYS A 419 -3.99 6.20 30.89
N ASP A 420 -2.96 6.12 31.74
CA ASP A 420 -1.82 7.04 31.70
C ASP A 420 -0.87 6.65 30.56
N PRO A 421 -0.71 7.49 29.52
CA PRO A 421 0.18 7.18 28.41
C PRO A 421 1.64 7.01 28.81
N GLU A 422 2.13 7.63 29.89
CA GLU A 422 3.53 7.52 30.33
C GLU A 422 3.86 6.14 30.91
N GLN A 423 2.85 5.46 31.46
CA GLN A 423 2.98 4.11 32.02
C GLN A 423 2.54 3.01 31.05
N ARG A 424 1.99 3.40 29.89
CA ARG A 424 1.45 2.46 28.89
C ARG A 424 2.58 1.73 28.16
N LEU A 425 2.41 0.42 27.99
CA LEU A 425 3.34 -0.39 27.21
C LEU A 425 3.46 0.17 25.78
N GLY A 426 4.70 0.32 25.29
CA GLY A 426 4.98 0.93 23.99
C GLY A 426 5.37 2.41 24.04
N CYS A 427 5.18 3.09 25.19
CA CYS A 427 5.46 4.52 25.34
C CYS A 427 6.77 4.88 26.06
N GLY A 428 7.43 3.91 26.71
CA GLY A 428 8.74 4.12 27.35
C GLY A 428 9.92 4.08 26.36
N ASP A 429 11.15 4.10 26.87
CA ASP A 429 12.38 4.19 26.06
C ASP A 429 12.54 3.05 25.02
N SER A 430 12.03 1.86 25.34
CA SER A 430 12.04 0.72 24.43
C SER A 430 10.99 0.81 23.32
N GLY A 431 10.06 1.78 23.39
CA GLY A 431 9.03 2.00 22.39
C GLY A 431 8.25 0.73 22.03
N GLY A 432 7.98 0.54 20.73
CA GLY A 432 7.35 -0.67 20.21
C GLY A 432 8.13 -1.97 20.47
N ASN A 433 9.44 -1.92 20.75
CA ASN A 433 10.20 -3.14 21.07
C ASN A 433 9.78 -3.75 22.42
N ALA A 434 9.27 -2.94 23.35
CA ALA A 434 8.69 -3.45 24.59
C ALA A 434 7.43 -4.29 24.32
N VAL A 435 6.62 -3.87 23.35
CA VAL A 435 5.43 -4.62 22.91
C VAL A 435 5.85 -5.91 22.21
N ARG A 436 6.80 -5.83 21.26
CA ARG A 436 7.37 -6.98 20.52
C ARG A 436 7.94 -8.05 21.44
N SER A 437 8.59 -7.65 22.53
CA SER A 437 9.27 -8.56 23.47
C SER A 437 8.35 -9.16 24.52
N HIS A 438 7.05 -8.84 24.51
CA HIS A 438 6.12 -9.31 25.52
C HIS A 438 5.91 -10.84 25.44
N PRO A 439 5.82 -11.57 26.59
CA PRO A 439 5.66 -13.04 26.61
C PRO A 439 4.43 -13.58 25.85
N PHE A 440 3.46 -12.72 25.54
CA PHE A 440 2.33 -13.06 24.66
C PHE A 440 2.78 -13.53 23.28
N PHE A 441 3.86 -12.96 22.74
CA PHE A 441 4.40 -13.24 21.41
C PHE A 441 5.49 -14.31 21.39
N TYR A 442 5.65 -15.12 22.45
CA TYR A 442 6.77 -16.07 22.56
C TYR A 442 6.90 -17.06 21.38
N THR A 443 5.82 -17.36 20.66
CA THR A 443 5.83 -18.24 19.47
C THR A 443 6.07 -17.50 18.15
N ILE A 444 6.13 -16.16 18.17
CA ILE A 444 6.26 -15.35 16.95
C ILE A 444 7.73 -14.99 16.74
N ASN A 445 8.33 -15.56 15.70
CA ASN A 445 9.58 -15.04 15.19
C ASN A 445 9.29 -13.81 14.32
N PHE A 446 9.39 -12.62 14.92
CA PHE A 446 9.07 -11.37 14.22
C PHE A 446 9.94 -11.10 12.98
N ARG A 447 11.19 -11.59 12.95
CA ARG A 447 12.05 -11.44 11.76
C ARG A 447 11.48 -12.24 10.58
N MET A 448 11.03 -13.47 10.84
CA MET A 448 10.36 -14.29 9.83
C MET A 448 9.00 -13.70 9.43
N LEU A 449 8.28 -13.10 10.39
CA LEU A 449 7.01 -12.40 10.13
C LEU A 449 7.22 -11.20 9.19
N GLU A 450 8.20 -10.35 9.48
CA GLU A 450 8.58 -9.18 8.65
C GLU A 450 9.03 -9.61 7.24
N ALA A 451 9.72 -10.75 7.14
CA ALA A 451 10.08 -11.37 5.87
C ALA A 451 8.89 -11.99 5.12
N GLY A 452 7.75 -12.21 5.78
CA GLY A 452 6.57 -12.87 5.22
C GLY A 452 6.72 -14.38 5.05
N LEU A 453 7.44 -15.01 5.96
CA LEU A 453 7.74 -16.44 5.97
C LEU A 453 6.98 -17.21 7.06
N VAL A 454 6.14 -16.51 7.83
CA VAL A 454 5.23 -17.10 8.80
C VAL A 454 3.91 -17.40 8.09
N GLU A 455 3.39 -18.61 8.21
CA GLU A 455 2.08 -18.95 7.67
C GLU A 455 0.94 -18.44 8.58
N ALA A 456 -0.15 -17.98 7.97
CA ALA A 456 -1.32 -17.56 8.71
C ALA A 456 -2.10 -18.78 9.25
N PRO A 457 -2.56 -18.77 10.52
CA PRO A 457 -3.33 -19.87 11.11
C PRO A 457 -4.75 -19.99 10.51
N PHE A 458 -5.19 -19.00 9.74
CA PHE A 458 -6.47 -18.98 9.06
C PHE A 458 -6.27 -18.47 7.64
N GLN A 459 -6.68 -19.25 6.66
CA GLN A 459 -6.69 -18.85 5.25
C GLN A 459 -8.14 -18.63 4.79
N PRO A 460 -8.50 -17.43 4.30
CA PRO A 460 -9.83 -17.17 3.75
C PRO A 460 -10.14 -18.09 2.57
N ASP A 461 -11.36 -18.62 2.49
CA ASP A 461 -11.82 -19.38 1.32
C ASP A 461 -11.97 -18.44 0.13
N PRO A 462 -11.23 -18.64 -0.98
CA PRO A 462 -11.28 -17.76 -2.14
C PRO A 462 -12.65 -17.71 -2.84
N ARG A 463 -13.56 -18.65 -2.53
CA ARG A 463 -14.92 -18.70 -3.06
C ARG A 463 -15.90 -17.87 -2.22
N LEU A 464 -15.52 -17.47 -1.01
CA LEU A 464 -16.36 -16.70 -0.11
C LEU A 464 -16.06 -15.21 -0.20
N VAL A 465 -17.07 -14.41 0.13
CA VAL A 465 -16.98 -12.95 0.21
C VAL A 465 -17.12 -12.56 1.66
N TYR A 466 -16.04 -12.06 2.25
CA TYR A 466 -15.97 -11.69 3.66
C TYR A 466 -16.36 -10.22 3.86
N CYS A 467 -17.54 -9.83 3.39
CA CYS A 467 -18.11 -8.52 3.67
C CYS A 467 -19.64 -8.64 3.82
N GLY A 468 -20.28 -7.59 4.33
CA GLY A 468 -21.74 -7.48 4.29
C GLY A 468 -22.26 -7.54 2.84
N ASP A 469 -23.53 -7.89 2.66
CA ASP A 469 -24.12 -8.00 1.32
C ASP A 469 -23.93 -6.69 0.55
N VAL A 470 -23.44 -6.79 -0.69
CA VAL A 470 -23.19 -5.61 -1.56
C VAL A 470 -24.48 -4.82 -1.78
N GLN A 471 -25.64 -5.46 -1.64
CA GLN A 471 -26.97 -4.85 -1.73
C GLN A 471 -27.29 -3.95 -0.53
N ASP A 472 -26.66 -4.18 0.62
CA ASP A 472 -26.81 -3.36 1.83
C ASP A 472 -25.89 -2.13 1.81
N ILE A 473 -25.05 -1.99 0.77
CA ILE A 473 -24.24 -0.80 0.57
C ILE A 473 -25.15 0.31 0.06
N GLU A 474 -25.67 1.13 0.99
CA GLU A 474 -26.48 2.30 0.65
C GLU A 474 -25.78 3.17 -0.40
N GLU A 475 -26.48 3.56 -1.47
CA GLU A 475 -25.91 4.51 -2.44
C GLU A 475 -25.73 5.90 -1.81
N PHE A 476 -24.70 6.62 -2.23
CA PHE A 476 -24.56 8.02 -1.85
C PHE A 476 -25.64 8.86 -2.54
N SER A 477 -26.42 9.62 -1.77
CA SER A 477 -27.32 10.60 -2.36
C SER A 477 -26.51 11.63 -3.17
N PRO A 478 -26.93 11.94 -4.41
CA PRO A 478 -26.20 12.87 -5.27
C PRO A 478 -26.15 14.26 -4.62
N VAL A 479 -24.98 14.90 -4.68
CA VAL A 479 -24.79 16.23 -4.12
C VAL A 479 -25.34 17.29 -5.07
N LYS A 480 -26.42 17.98 -4.68
CA LYS A 480 -26.97 19.12 -5.42
C LYS A 480 -26.32 20.43 -4.97
N GLY A 481 -26.18 21.38 -5.89
CA GLY A 481 -25.75 22.76 -5.57
C GLY A 481 -24.25 22.94 -5.32
N VAL A 482 -23.41 21.95 -5.63
CA VAL A 482 -21.94 22.07 -5.54
C VAL A 482 -21.37 22.12 -6.95
N SER A 483 -20.76 23.25 -7.31
CA SER A 483 -19.98 23.43 -8.54
C SER A 483 -18.49 23.31 -8.24
N LEU A 484 -17.75 22.68 -9.14
CA LEU A 484 -16.29 22.65 -9.09
C LEU A 484 -15.74 23.94 -9.75
N ASP A 485 -14.75 24.56 -9.12
CA ASP A 485 -14.11 25.82 -9.52
C ASP A 485 -12.59 25.64 -9.71
N GLU A 486 -11.90 26.68 -10.20
CA GLU A 486 -10.46 26.61 -10.54
C GLU A 486 -9.56 26.24 -9.36
N ARG A 487 -9.94 26.55 -8.12
CA ARG A 487 -9.13 26.17 -6.94
C ARG A 487 -9.18 24.67 -6.70
N ASP A 488 -10.26 24.01 -7.12
CA ASP A 488 -10.37 22.56 -7.02
C ASP A 488 -9.40 21.86 -8.00
N GLU A 489 -9.15 22.45 -9.17
CA GLU A 489 -8.25 21.90 -10.18
C GLU A 489 -6.78 21.87 -9.70
N GLU A 490 -6.35 22.88 -8.94
CA GLU A 490 -5.02 22.86 -8.31
C GLU A 490 -4.89 21.67 -7.34
N PHE A 491 -5.91 21.47 -6.48
CA PHE A 491 -5.97 20.33 -5.57
C PHE A 491 -5.96 18.99 -6.33
N TYR A 492 -6.71 18.87 -7.43
CA TYR A 492 -6.75 17.65 -8.23
C TYR A 492 -5.40 17.35 -8.89
N SER A 493 -4.70 18.37 -9.38
CA SER A 493 -3.36 18.26 -9.93
C SER A 493 -2.36 17.75 -8.89
N MET A 494 -2.41 18.27 -7.66
CA MET A 494 -1.55 17.79 -6.55
C MET A 494 -1.84 16.34 -6.14
N PHE A 495 -3.09 15.91 -6.30
CA PHE A 495 -3.52 14.55 -5.99
C PHE A 495 -3.06 13.54 -7.05
N ASN A 496 -3.10 13.93 -8.33
CA ASN A 496 -2.83 13.05 -9.47
C ASN A 496 -1.33 12.96 -9.81
N THR A 497 -0.60 12.17 -9.02
CA THR A 497 0.83 11.87 -9.22
C THR A 497 1.11 10.66 -10.12
N GLY A 498 0.09 9.91 -10.54
CA GLY A 498 0.27 8.75 -11.39
C GLY A 498 0.74 7.52 -10.61
N SER A 499 1.75 6.82 -11.10
CA SER A 499 2.26 5.60 -10.46
C SER A 499 3.16 5.91 -9.24
N VAL A 500 3.09 5.07 -8.22
CA VAL A 500 4.02 5.10 -7.08
C VAL A 500 5.20 4.18 -7.40
N PRO A 501 6.46 4.69 -7.46
CA PRO A 501 7.58 3.96 -8.05
C PRO A 501 7.83 2.55 -7.49
N ILE A 502 7.92 2.40 -6.16
CA ILE A 502 8.24 1.11 -5.55
C ILE A 502 7.13 0.09 -5.81
N SER A 503 5.87 0.47 -5.57
CA SER A 503 4.70 -0.38 -5.80
C SER A 503 4.57 -0.80 -7.27
N TRP A 504 4.75 0.14 -8.20
CA TRP A 504 4.70 -0.13 -9.64
C TRP A 504 5.80 -1.09 -10.08
N GLN A 505 7.02 -0.91 -9.58
CA GLN A 505 8.14 -1.80 -9.90
C GLN A 505 7.95 -3.20 -9.32
N LYS A 506 7.41 -3.33 -8.10
CA LYS A 506 7.02 -4.63 -7.51
C LYS A 506 5.98 -5.32 -8.39
N GLU A 507 4.94 -4.61 -8.81
CA GLU A 507 3.91 -5.13 -9.72
C GLU A 507 4.51 -5.69 -11.02
N ILE A 508 5.37 -4.93 -11.68
CA ILE A 508 6.00 -5.33 -12.95
C ILE A 508 6.86 -6.59 -12.78
N ILE A 509 7.50 -6.76 -11.62
CA ILE A 509 8.29 -7.96 -11.30
C ILE A 509 7.37 -9.15 -10.94
N GLU A 510 6.42 -8.97 -10.03
CA GLU A 510 5.52 -10.01 -9.52
C GLU A 510 4.63 -10.58 -10.62
N THR A 511 4.20 -9.72 -11.55
CA THR A 511 3.44 -10.15 -12.74
C THR A 511 4.34 -10.71 -13.83
N ASN A 512 5.64 -10.90 -13.61
CA ASN A 512 6.61 -11.39 -14.61
C ASN A 512 6.78 -10.53 -15.88
N CYS A 513 6.21 -9.31 -15.90
CA CYS A 513 6.37 -8.38 -17.01
C CYS A 513 7.84 -7.94 -17.17
N PHE A 514 8.57 -7.78 -16.06
CA PHE A 514 9.99 -7.46 -16.08
C PHE A 514 10.77 -8.52 -16.87
N SER A 515 10.71 -9.79 -16.46
CA SER A 515 11.48 -10.87 -17.07
C SER A 515 11.16 -11.07 -18.56
N GLU A 516 9.90 -10.88 -18.95
CA GLU A 516 9.45 -11.07 -20.34
C GLU A 516 9.74 -9.89 -21.28
N LEU A 517 9.95 -8.68 -20.76
CA LEU A 517 10.25 -7.48 -21.55
C LEU A 517 11.72 -7.07 -21.45
N ASN A 518 12.38 -7.35 -20.33
CA ASN A 518 13.75 -6.96 -20.06
C ASN A 518 14.75 -7.88 -20.77
N VAL A 519 14.73 -7.85 -22.11
CA VAL A 519 15.63 -8.62 -22.97
C VAL A 519 16.74 -7.75 -23.52
N PHE A 520 17.91 -8.36 -23.73
CA PHE A 520 19.08 -7.77 -24.37
C PHE A 520 19.42 -8.53 -25.66
N GLY A 521 20.25 -7.95 -26.51
CA GLY A 521 20.72 -8.59 -27.74
C GLY A 521 21.67 -9.76 -27.48
N PRO A 522 22.09 -10.48 -28.53
CA PRO A 522 23.05 -11.59 -28.40
C PRO A 522 24.31 -11.15 -27.63
N MET A 523 24.82 -12.02 -26.75
CA MET A 523 25.98 -11.74 -25.91
C MET A 523 25.86 -10.48 -25.03
N GLY A 524 24.63 -10.05 -24.69
CA GLY A 524 24.39 -8.86 -23.87
C GLY A 524 24.51 -7.53 -24.62
N SER A 525 24.44 -7.56 -25.96
CA SER A 525 24.49 -6.36 -26.80
C SER A 525 23.21 -5.50 -26.70
N ARG A 526 23.26 -4.26 -27.22
CA ARG A 526 22.11 -3.34 -27.26
C ARG A 526 21.01 -3.89 -28.17
N THR A 527 19.76 -3.80 -27.73
CA THR A 527 18.59 -4.03 -28.57
C THR A 527 18.28 -2.78 -29.42
N PRO A 528 17.46 -2.88 -30.49
CA PRO A 528 17.12 -1.73 -31.34
C PRO A 528 16.56 -0.51 -30.59
N ASP A 529 15.81 -0.72 -29.51
CA ASP A 529 15.30 0.36 -28.65
C ASP A 529 16.38 1.06 -27.82
N LEU A 530 17.54 0.41 -27.62
CA LEU A 530 18.71 0.89 -26.87
C LEU A 530 19.85 1.38 -27.79
N ASP A 531 19.73 1.22 -29.10
CA ASP A 531 20.79 1.58 -30.05
C ASP A 531 20.67 3.04 -30.49
N GLN A 532 21.53 3.90 -29.94
CA GLN A 532 21.56 5.34 -30.27
C GLN A 532 21.85 5.63 -31.76
N THR A 533 22.45 4.68 -32.49
CA THR A 533 22.80 4.86 -33.91
C THR A 533 21.62 4.59 -34.84
N GLN A 534 20.60 3.87 -34.36
CA GLN A 534 19.37 3.63 -35.11
C GLN A 534 18.48 4.86 -35.04
N LYS A 535 17.98 5.30 -36.21
CA LYS A 535 16.98 6.37 -36.27
C LYS A 535 15.72 5.92 -35.52
N THR A 536 15.09 6.83 -34.79
CA THR A 536 13.79 6.60 -34.16
C THR A 536 12.85 5.96 -35.18
N PRO A 537 12.27 4.78 -34.92
CA PRO A 537 11.31 4.21 -35.86
C PRO A 537 10.18 5.22 -36.05
N GLU A 538 9.85 5.54 -37.32
CA GLU A 538 8.69 6.36 -37.63
C GLU A 538 7.50 5.76 -36.88
N THR A 539 6.84 6.59 -36.06
CA THR A 539 5.59 6.18 -35.40
C THR A 539 4.67 5.64 -36.48
N PRO A 540 4.13 4.41 -36.37
CA PRO A 540 3.24 3.90 -37.41
C PRO A 540 2.14 4.93 -37.63
N LYS A 541 2.04 5.44 -38.87
CA LYS A 541 1.11 6.50 -39.26
C LYS A 541 -0.26 6.13 -38.72
N ARG A 542 -0.69 6.79 -37.65
CA ARG A 542 -2.03 6.63 -37.08
C ARG A 542 -3.01 6.84 -38.25
N SER A 543 -3.89 5.87 -38.50
CA SER A 543 -4.82 5.96 -39.63
C SER A 543 -5.62 7.27 -39.55
N LEU A 544 -6.07 7.78 -40.70
CA LEU A 544 -6.85 9.01 -40.83
C LEU A 544 -8.03 9.11 -39.84
N LEU A 545 -8.57 7.97 -39.40
CA LEU A 545 -9.64 7.88 -38.41
C LEU A 545 -9.23 8.45 -37.03
N HIS A 546 -7.98 8.34 -36.62
CA HIS A 546 -7.52 8.85 -35.32
C HIS A 546 -7.36 10.39 -35.30
N ARG A 547 -7.27 11.04 -36.47
CA ARG A 547 -7.25 12.51 -36.58
C ARG A 547 -8.64 13.13 -36.42
N PHE A 548 -9.72 12.38 -36.69
CA PHE A 548 -11.09 12.89 -36.54
C PHE A 548 -11.54 12.93 -35.07
N PHE A 549 -11.10 12.01 -34.22
CA PHE A 549 -11.55 11.93 -32.82
C PHE A 549 -10.80 12.84 -31.83
N HIS A 550 -9.75 13.55 -32.25
CA HIS A 550 -8.96 14.45 -31.38
C HIS A 550 -9.07 15.95 -31.71
N ARG A 551 -9.84 16.35 -32.74
CA ARG A 551 -9.89 17.75 -33.18
C ARG A 551 -10.90 18.64 -32.42
N HIS A 552 -11.33 18.25 -31.21
CA HIS A 552 -12.24 19.06 -30.38
C HIS A 552 -11.67 19.46 -29.02
N VAL A 553 -10.35 19.53 -28.88
CA VAL A 553 -9.73 20.20 -27.73
C VAL A 553 -8.65 21.16 -28.24
N ARG A 554 -8.87 22.46 -28.00
CA ARG A 554 -8.08 23.66 -28.34
C ARG A 554 -8.38 24.37 -29.66
N LYS A 555 -9.29 25.35 -29.57
CA LYS A 555 -9.06 26.73 -30.05
C LYS A 555 -9.76 27.70 -29.09
N CYS A 556 -8.98 28.37 -28.26
CA CYS A 556 -9.27 29.73 -27.82
C CYS A 556 -7.95 30.38 -27.42
N SER A 557 -7.34 31.07 -28.39
CA SER A 557 -6.25 31.99 -28.16
C SER A 557 -6.58 33.23 -28.97
N THR A 558 -6.73 34.34 -28.25
CA THR A 558 -6.30 35.69 -28.65
C THR A 558 -6.72 36.15 -30.05
N ALA A 559 -7.85 36.84 -30.13
CA ALA A 559 -8.10 37.80 -31.21
C ALA A 559 -7.55 39.16 -30.77
N GLY A 560 -6.58 39.68 -31.53
CA GLY A 560 -6.05 41.02 -31.38
C GLY A 560 -7.08 42.08 -31.75
N VAL A 561 -7.06 43.19 -31.02
CA VAL A 561 -7.76 44.42 -31.37
C VAL A 561 -6.79 45.26 -32.19
N GLY A 562 -7.17 45.52 -33.44
CA GLY A 562 -6.46 46.39 -34.36
C GLY A 562 -6.70 47.87 -34.06
N ASN A 563 -5.69 48.67 -34.39
CA ASN A 563 -5.64 50.12 -34.38
C ASN A 563 -6.87 50.80 -35.00
N SER A 564 -7.35 51.84 -34.32
CA SER A 564 -7.96 53.01 -34.95
C SER A 564 -7.70 54.25 -34.09
N SER A 565 -6.84 55.14 -34.58
CA SER A 565 -6.71 56.53 -34.13
C SER A 565 -8.01 57.30 -34.40
N PRO A 566 -8.30 58.35 -33.62
CA PRO A 566 -8.23 59.69 -34.23
C PRO A 566 -7.62 60.77 -33.32
N GLN A 567 -7.30 61.88 -33.97
CA GLN A 567 -6.62 63.09 -33.52
C GLN A 567 -7.39 63.87 -32.42
N GLY A 568 -6.65 64.72 -31.67
CA GLY A 568 -6.99 65.47 -30.44
C GLY A 568 -8.10 66.54 -30.51
N PRO A 569 -8.02 67.70 -29.81
CA PRO A 569 -6.99 68.20 -28.89
C PRO A 569 -7.53 68.86 -27.57
N ASP A 570 -6.60 69.44 -26.81
CA ASP A 570 -6.72 70.56 -25.85
C ASP A 570 -7.59 70.42 -24.59
N SER A 571 -6.95 70.22 -23.43
CA SER A 571 -6.60 71.26 -22.44
C SER A 571 -6.17 70.66 -21.10
#